data_AF-A0A7W0XW29-F1
#
_entry.id   AF-A0A7W0XW29-F1
#
_cell.length_a   1.000
_cell.length_b   1.000
_cell.length_c   1.000
_cell.angle_alpha   90.00
_cell.angle_beta   90.00
_cell.angle_gamma   90.00
#
_symmetry.space_group_name_H-M   'P 1'
#
loop_
_entity.id
_entity.type
_entity.pdbx_description
1 polymer ?
#
loop_
_entity_poly.entity_id
_entity_poly.type
_entity_poly.pdbx_seq_one_letter_code
_entity_poly.pdbx_strand_id
1 'polypeptide(L)' 'MKRMNLRDVPDDVYADLVKAAEENRQSLSAFVIDRLAEVAHVARVADYVASYAPPGETGVTIEDAAAAVREAREAS' A
#
# COMPACT_ATOMS: atom_id res chain seq x y z
N MET A 1 -17.21 -3.32 -14.26
CA MET A 1 -16.77 -3.52 -12.86
C MET A 1 -17.35 -4.82 -12.34
N LYS A 2 -16.57 -5.63 -11.60
CA LYS A 2 -17.11 -6.77 -10.87
C LYS A 2 -17.71 -6.28 -9.56
N ARG A 3 -18.82 -6.88 -9.12
CA ARG A 3 -19.48 -6.57 -7.84
C ARG A 3 -19.06 -7.60 -6.81
N MET A 4 -18.79 -7.14 -5.60
CA MET A 4 -18.44 -7.98 -4.45
C MET A 4 -19.34 -7.59 -3.29
N ASN A 5 -19.87 -8.59 -2.58
CA ASN A 5 -20.62 -8.38 -1.35
C ASN A 5 -19.76 -8.86 -0.18
N LEU A 6 -19.43 -7.94 0.74
CA LEU A 6 -18.85 -8.29 2.03
C LEU A 6 -19.98 -8.79 2.94
N ARG A 7 -19.79 -9.97 3.53
CA ARG A 7 -20.70 -10.56 4.51
C ARG A 7 -19.96 -10.74 5.82
N ASP A 8 -20.72 -10.89 6.90
CA ASP A 8 -20.21 -11.21 8.22
C ASP A 8 -19.19 -10.17 8.74
N VAL A 9 -19.42 -8.89 8.41
CA VAL A 9 -18.62 -7.77 8.94
C VAL A 9 -19.10 -7.49 10.37
N PRO A 10 -18.23 -7.58 11.39
CA PRO A 10 -18.60 -7.23 12.75
C PRO A 10 -19.10 -5.78 12.85
N ASP A 11 -20.08 -5.52 13.71
CA ASP A 11 -20.74 -4.21 13.82
C ASP A 11 -19.77 -3.09 14.20
N ASP A 12 -18.80 -3.39 15.07
CA ASP A 12 -17.73 -2.47 15.47
C ASP A 12 -16.82 -2.11 14.29
N VAL A 13 -16.41 -3.11 13.50
CA VAL A 13 -15.62 -2.91 12.28
C VAL A 13 -16.41 -2.10 11.25
N TYR A 14 -17.70 -2.37 11.10
CA TYR A 14 -18.56 -1.60 10.20
C TYR A 14 -18.63 -0.13 10.64
N ALA A 15 -18.81 0.13 11.93
CA ALA A 15 -18.84 1.48 12.49
C ALA A 15 -17.53 2.24 12.25
N ASP A 16 -16.39 1.59 12.47
CA ASP A 16 -15.07 2.17 12.22
C ASP A 16 -14.86 2.50 10.73
N LEU A 17 -15.29 1.63 9.82
CA LEU A 17 -15.22 1.87 8.38
C LEU A 17 -16.11 3.04 7.94
N VAL A 18 -17.31 3.17 8.51
CA VAL A 18 -18.20 4.31 8.24
C VAL A 18 -17.55 5.60 8.70
N LYS A 19 -17.05 5.64 9.93
CA LYS A 19 -16.36 6.81 10.48
C LYS A 19 -15.16 7.21 9.64
N ALA A 20 -14.33 6.24 9.25
CA ALA A 20 -13.16 6.50 8.41
C ALA A 20 -13.56 7.03 7.02
N ALA A 21 -14.64 6.52 6.43
CA ALA A 21 -15.15 7.02 5.16
C ALA A 21 -15.64 8.48 5.26
N GLU A 22 -16.34 8.83 6.35
CA GLU A 22 -16.79 10.20 6.63
C GLU A 22 -15.61 11.17 6.81
N GLU A 23 -14.58 10.77 7.57
CA GLU A 23 -13.35 11.55 7.76
C GLU A 23 -12.63 11.82 6.43
N ASN A 24 -12.70 10.88 5.49
CA ASN A 24 -12.13 11.01 4.15
C ASN A 24 -13.09 11.68 3.14
N ARG A 25 -14.31 12.07 3.56
CA ARG A 25 -15.36 12.67 2.71
C ARG A 25 -15.75 11.77 1.52
N GLN A 26 -15.76 10.47 1.75
CA GLN A 26 -16.11 9.46 0.75
C GLN A 26 -17.37 8.70 1.18
N SER A 27 -18.05 8.07 0.22
CA SER A 27 -19.01 7.03 0.58
C SER A 27 -18.28 5.81 1.14
N LEU A 28 -18.93 5.05 2.01
CA LEU A 28 -18.37 3.80 2.56
C LEU A 28 -17.87 2.86 1.45
N SER A 29 -18.64 2.71 0.37
CA SER A 29 -18.26 1.84 -0.75
C SER A 29 -17.01 2.32 -1.48
N ALA A 30 -16.87 3.63 -1.72
CA ALA A 30 -15.69 4.19 -2.36
C ALA A 30 -14.46 4.02 -1.46
N PHE A 31 -14.57 4.37 -0.18
CA PHE A 31 -13.50 4.23 0.79
C PHE A 31 -12.99 2.78 0.89
N VAL A 32 -13.90 1.81 1.01
CA VAL A 32 -13.55 0.38 1.12
C VAL A 32 -12.89 -0.12 -0.17
N ILE A 33 -13.35 0.31 -1.35
CA ILE A 33 -12.74 -0.06 -2.62
C ILE A 33 -11.31 0.50 -2.73
N ASP A 34 -11.10 1.75 -2.33
CA ASP A 34 -9.78 2.38 -2.36
C ASP A 34 -8.81 1.64 -1.44
N ARG A 35 -9.22 1.33 -0.19
CA ARG A 35 -8.37 0.56 0.73
C ARG A 35 -8.10 -0.85 0.23
N LEU A 36 -9.08 -1.52 -0.38
CA LEU A 36 -8.88 -2.83 -1.00
C LEU A 36 -7.87 -2.77 -2.15
N ALA A 37 -7.91 -1.71 -2.97
CA ALA A 37 -6.94 -1.50 -4.03
C ALA A 37 -5.54 -1.28 -3.47
N GLU A 38 -5.38 -0.44 -2.45
CA GLU A 38 -4.12 -0.22 -1.75
C GLU A 38 -3.53 -1.54 -1.22
N VAL A 39 -4.33 -2.34 -0.50
CA VAL A 39 -3.89 -3.65 0.03
C VAL A 39 -3.51 -4.59 -1.11
N ALA A 40 -4.28 -4.65 -2.19
CA ALA A 40 -3.97 -5.48 -3.35
C ALA A 40 -2.66 -5.05 -4.03
N HIS A 41 -2.37 -3.74 -4.08
CA HIS A 41 -1.09 -3.24 -4.57
C HIS A 41 0.05 -3.61 -3.63
N VAL A 42 -0.08 -3.38 -2.32
CA VAL A 42 0.96 -3.70 -1.34
C VAL A 42 1.26 -5.19 -1.28
N ALA A 43 0.24 -6.05 -1.34
CA ALA A 43 0.42 -7.51 -1.40
C ALA A 43 1.34 -7.90 -2.58
N ARG A 44 1.19 -7.23 -3.72
CA ARG A 44 2.02 -7.46 -4.90
C ARG A 44 3.38 -6.77 -4.82
N VAL A 45 3.52 -5.69 -4.06
CA VAL A 45 4.82 -5.01 -3.87
C VAL A 45 5.75 -5.89 -3.03
N ALA A 46 5.25 -6.53 -1.96
CA ALA A 46 6.05 -7.47 -1.18
C ALA A 46 6.55 -8.63 -2.06
N ASP A 47 5.65 -9.22 -2.85
CA ASP A 47 6.00 -10.26 -3.82
C ASP A 47 6.96 -9.74 -4.89
N TYR A 48 6.76 -8.52 -5.40
CA TYR A 48 7.62 -7.88 -6.39
C TYR A 48 9.04 -7.69 -5.84
N VAL A 49 9.19 -7.07 -4.66
CA VAL A 49 10.48 -6.89 -3.99
C VAL A 49 11.14 -8.24 -3.70
N ALA A 50 10.39 -9.24 -3.25
CA ALA A 50 10.93 -10.57 -2.98
C ALA A 50 11.34 -11.31 -4.26
N SER A 51 10.62 -11.11 -5.36
CA SER A 51 10.91 -11.70 -6.67
C SER A 51 11.96 -10.92 -7.47
N TYR A 52 12.31 -9.72 -7.02
CA TYR A 52 13.23 -8.85 -7.71
C TYR A 52 14.64 -9.44 -7.62
N ALA A 53 15.04 -10.16 -8.66
CA ALA A 53 16.45 -10.43 -8.90
C ALA A 53 17.10 -9.09 -9.24
N PRO A 54 18.02 -8.56 -8.41
CA PRO A 54 18.74 -7.37 -8.77
C PRO A 54 19.40 -7.60 -10.14
N PRO A 55 19.29 -6.66 -11.09
CA PRO A 55 19.98 -6.78 -12.36
C PRO A 55 21.46 -7.03 -12.06
N GLY A 56 21.94 -8.21 -12.44
CA GLY A 56 23.35 -8.51 -12.38
C GLY A 56 24.10 -7.46 -13.20
N GLU A 57 25.21 -6.96 -12.65
CA GLU A 57 26.13 -6.03 -13.32
C GLU A 57 25.72 -4.54 -13.40
N THR A 58 24.87 -4.02 -12.49
CA THR A 58 24.71 -2.55 -12.39
C THR A 58 25.93 -1.84 -11.78
N GLY A 59 26.81 -2.58 -11.09
CA GLY A 59 27.93 -2.02 -10.34
C GLY A 59 27.52 -1.21 -9.11
N VAL A 60 26.22 -1.13 -8.80
CA VAL A 60 25.66 -0.41 -7.65
C VAL A 60 25.49 -1.38 -6.50
N THR A 61 26.21 -1.12 -5.42
CA THR A 61 26.14 -1.89 -4.18
C THR A 61 24.99 -1.40 -3.29
N ILE A 62 24.63 -2.19 -2.27
CA ILE A 62 23.66 -1.75 -1.25
C ILE A 62 24.21 -0.54 -0.49
N GLU A 63 25.53 -0.48 -0.30
CA GLU A 63 26.23 0.64 0.32
C GLU A 63 26.07 1.93 -0.49
N ASP A 64 26.17 1.86 -1.82
CA ASP A 64 25.96 3.01 -2.72
C ASP A 64 24.51 3.52 -2.60
N ALA A 65 23.53 2.60 -2.58
CA ALA A 65 22.13 2.94 -2.41
C ALA A 65 21.87 3.58 -1.02
N ALA A 66 22.46 3.04 0.04
CA ALA A 66 22.32 3.57 1.40
C ALA A 66 23.01 4.93 1.60
N ALA A 67 24.10 5.19 0.87
CA ALA A 67 24.76 6.49 0.86
C ALA A 67 23.87 7.55 0.19
N ALA A 68 23.31 7.25 -0.99
CA ALA A 68 22.44 8.16 -1.72
C ALA A 68 21.17 8.54 -0.92
N VAL A 69 20.56 7.59 -0.21
CA VAL A 69 19.40 7.86 0.65
C VAL A 69 19.76 8.78 1.83
N ARG A 70 20.95 8.62 2.42
CA ARG A 70 21.44 9.49 3.49
C ARG A 70 21.64 10.92 3.00
N GLU A 71 22.30 11.08 1.85
CA GLU A 71 22.54 12.38 1.23
C GLU A 71 21.22 13.11 0.92
N ALA A 72 20.25 12.40 0.33
CA ALA A 72 18.93 12.96 0.05
C ALA A 72 18.17 13.38 1.33
N ARG A 73 18.36 12.66 2.44
CA ARG A 73 17.76 13.00 3.75
C ARG A 73 18.42 14.23 4.38
N GLU A 74 19.72 14.40 4.22
CA GLU A 74 20.46 15.54 4.78
C GLU A 74 20.27 16.83 3.97
N ALA A 75 19.85 16.71 2.71
CA ALA A 75 19.54 17.83 1.83
C ALA A 75 18.10 18.38 1.96
N SER A 76 17.23 17.75 2.77
CA SER A 76 15.84 18.15 3.02
C SER A 76 15.62 18.69 4.42
#